data_AF-A0A662VQQ6-F1
#
_entry.id   AF-A0A662VQQ6-F1
#
_cell.length_a   1.000
_cell.length_b   1.000
_cell.length_c   1.000
_cell.angle_alpha   90.00
_cell.angle_beta   90.00
_cell.angle_gamma   90.00
#
_symmetry.space_group_name_H-M   'P 1'
#
loop_
_entity.id
_entity.type
_entity.pdbx_description
1 polymer ?
#
loop_
_entity_poly.entity_id
_entity_poly.type
_entity_poly.pdbx_seq_one_letter_code
_entity_poly.pdbx_strand_id
1 'polypeptide(L)'
;MNNQKKQGPYEWHACNLTVEKAIQDSDQDGIPDSEDNRPYEPNKDQIDSDKDGIGDVCDNCPNVYNPDQMDMNQNGVGDACEVKDALVEKRLSFRI
;
A
#
# COMPACT_ATOMS: atom_id res chain seq x y z
N MET A 1 -8.29 -12.50 48.96
CA MET A 1 -7.32 -11.67 48.20
C MET A 1 -7.85 -11.55 46.80
N ASN A 2 -8.64 -10.49 46.57
CA ASN A 2 -9.22 -10.19 45.27
C ASN A 2 -8.19 -9.42 44.45
N ASN A 3 -8.06 -9.76 43.18
CA ASN A 3 -8.00 -8.77 42.10
C ASN A 3 -8.20 -9.49 40.76
N GLN A 4 -9.47 -9.58 40.37
CA GLN A 4 -9.83 -9.69 38.97
C GLN A 4 -9.34 -8.44 38.23
N LYS A 5 -8.55 -8.62 37.16
CA LYS A 5 -8.41 -7.68 36.03
C LYS A 5 -8.35 -8.58 34.78
N LYS A 6 -9.42 -8.76 33.98
CA LYS A 6 -9.92 -7.86 32.90
C LYS A 6 -8.75 -7.29 32.07
N GLN A 7 -8.63 -7.37 30.74
CA GLN A 7 -9.52 -7.70 29.62
C GLN A 7 -8.64 -7.74 28.34
N GLY A 8 -9.00 -8.57 27.35
CA GLY A 8 -8.79 -8.28 25.91
C GLY A 8 -7.53 -8.85 25.22
N PRO A 9 -7.55 -9.12 23.89
CA PRO A 9 -6.46 -9.76 23.15
C PRO A 9 -5.45 -8.81 22.45
N TYR A 10 -5.45 -7.50 22.71
CA TYR A 10 -4.60 -6.57 21.97
C TYR A 10 -3.99 -5.50 22.89
N GLU A 11 -2.76 -5.72 23.35
CA GLU A 11 -1.88 -4.68 23.91
C GLU A 11 -0.60 -4.61 23.07
N TRP A 12 -0.57 -3.65 22.15
CA TRP A 12 0.59 -3.26 21.34
C TRP A 12 1.34 -2.13 22.04
N HIS A 13 2.49 -2.41 22.65
CA HIS A 13 3.58 -1.45 22.84
C HIS A 13 4.90 -2.23 22.86
N ALA A 14 5.54 -2.33 21.69
CA ALA A 14 6.87 -2.90 21.56
C ALA A 14 7.91 -1.97 22.21
N CYS A 15 8.38 -2.32 23.40
CA CYS A 15 9.75 -2.08 23.85
C CYS A 15 10.03 -2.97 25.08
N ASN A 16 10.83 -4.02 24.90
CA ASN A 16 11.17 -5.10 25.83
C ASN A 16 10.15 -6.26 25.95
N LEU A 17 10.26 -7.23 25.06
CA LEU A 17 9.97 -8.62 25.40
C LEU A 17 11.12 -9.54 24.97
N THR A 18 11.35 -10.48 25.87
CA THR A 18 12.36 -11.53 25.90
C THR A 18 12.20 -12.53 24.77
N VAL A 19 13.28 -12.76 24.01
CA VAL A 19 13.66 -14.04 23.38
C VAL A 19 12.57 -14.84 22.63
N GLU A 20 11.69 -14.23 21.83
CA GLU A 20 10.97 -14.94 20.77
C GLU A 20 10.89 -14.05 19.53
N LYS A 21 11.77 -14.32 18.57
CA LYS A 21 11.81 -13.85 17.17
C LYS A 21 11.29 -12.42 16.94
N ALA A 22 12.22 -11.45 16.83
CA ALA A 22 11.90 -10.14 16.27
C ALA A 22 11.29 -10.34 14.87
N ILE A 23 10.01 -10.02 14.72
CA ILE A 23 9.39 -9.90 13.41
C ILE A 23 9.91 -8.60 12.81
N GLN A 24 10.40 -8.66 11.57
CA GLN A 24 10.92 -7.49 10.88
C GLN A 24 9.75 -6.59 10.51
N ASP A 25 9.89 -5.30 10.82
CA ASP A 25 8.94 -4.21 10.55
C ASP A 25 9.81 -3.00 10.21
N SER A 26 10.07 -2.82 8.93
CA SER A 26 11.09 -1.90 8.42
C SER A 26 10.62 -0.45 8.41
N ASP A 27 9.30 -0.20 8.45
CA ASP A 27 8.71 1.13 8.43
C ASP A 27 8.03 1.54 9.75
N GLN A 28 7.92 0.60 10.70
CA GLN A 28 7.39 0.77 12.04
C GLN A 28 5.90 1.13 12.07
N ASP A 29 5.13 0.67 11.09
CA ASP A 29 3.69 0.90 11.04
C ASP A 29 2.87 -0.11 11.89
N GLY A 30 3.55 -1.18 12.35
CA GLY A 30 3.01 -2.25 13.17
C GLY A 30 2.57 -3.48 12.40
N ILE A 31 2.82 -3.55 11.09
CA ILE A 31 2.62 -4.72 10.23
C ILE A 31 3.99 -5.37 9.92
N PRO A 32 4.13 -6.69 10.06
CA PRO A 32 5.33 -7.40 9.63
C PRO A 32 5.66 -7.22 8.15
N ASP A 33 6.95 -7.06 7.78
CA ASP A 33 7.40 -6.99 6.37
C ASP A 33 6.87 -8.13 5.48
N SER A 34 6.61 -9.31 6.07
CA SER A 34 6.09 -10.48 5.34
C SER A 34 4.58 -10.43 5.07
N GLU A 35 3.86 -9.55 5.76
CA GLU A 35 2.41 -9.36 5.69
C GLU A 35 2.04 -7.96 5.18
N ASP A 36 3.04 -7.13 4.92
CA ASP A 36 2.91 -5.73 4.53
C ASP A 36 3.00 -5.59 2.99
N ASN A 37 1.97 -4.97 2.38
CA ASN A 37 1.95 -4.65 0.95
C ASN A 37 2.77 -3.37 0.61
N ARG A 38 3.33 -2.69 1.62
CA ARG A 38 4.42 -1.72 1.51
C ARG A 38 5.42 -1.77 2.69
N PRO A 39 6.33 -2.76 2.72
CA PRO A 39 7.27 -2.98 3.82
C PRO A 39 8.21 -1.83 4.22
N TYR A 40 8.26 -0.74 3.44
CA TYR A 40 9.20 0.36 3.64
C TYR A 40 8.52 1.73 3.71
N GLU A 41 7.19 1.80 3.65
CA GLU A 41 6.42 3.04 3.69
C GLU A 41 5.13 2.86 4.50
N PRO A 42 4.97 3.54 5.66
CA PRO A 42 3.90 3.23 6.60
C PRO A 42 2.51 3.29 5.99
N ASN A 43 1.79 2.16 6.04
CA ASN A 43 0.44 2.03 5.50
C ASN A 43 -0.39 1.01 6.29
N LYS A 44 -0.54 1.32 7.58
CA LYS A 44 -1.23 0.50 8.58
C LYS A 44 -2.65 0.02 8.22
N ASP A 45 -3.34 0.73 7.34
CA ASP A 45 -4.67 0.34 6.86
C ASP A 45 -4.63 -0.77 5.80
N GLN A 46 -3.46 -1.04 5.21
CA GLN A 46 -3.17 -2.13 4.28
C GLN A 46 -4.19 -2.19 3.13
N ILE A 47 -4.64 -1.02 2.66
CA ILE A 47 -5.59 -0.93 1.56
C ILE A 47 -4.86 -1.36 0.28
N ASP A 48 -5.46 -2.30 -0.44
CA ASP A 48 -5.09 -2.79 -1.76
C ASP A 48 -6.41 -3.05 -2.51
N SER A 49 -6.83 -2.04 -3.27
CA SER A 49 -8.17 -1.96 -3.86
C SER A 49 -8.36 -2.93 -5.03
N ASP A 50 -7.30 -3.24 -5.77
CA ASP A 50 -7.35 -4.11 -6.95
C ASP A 50 -6.71 -5.49 -6.76
N LYS A 51 -6.05 -5.71 -5.62
CA LYS A 51 -5.45 -6.97 -5.16
C LYS A 51 -4.25 -7.41 -5.98
N ASP A 52 -3.43 -6.45 -6.38
CA ASP A 52 -2.18 -6.73 -7.08
C ASP A 52 -0.98 -6.98 -6.14
N GLY A 53 -1.14 -6.71 -4.85
CA GLY A 53 -0.12 -6.87 -3.82
C GLY A 53 0.68 -5.60 -3.53
N ILE A 54 0.31 -4.46 -4.13
CA ILE A 54 0.85 -3.14 -3.86
C ILE A 54 -0.21 -2.33 -3.10
N GLY A 55 0.20 -1.64 -2.02
CA GLY A 55 -0.73 -0.79 -1.27
C GLY A 55 -1.21 0.44 -2.05
N ASP A 56 -2.47 0.84 -1.88
CA ASP A 56 -3.06 2.02 -2.53
C ASP A 56 -2.27 3.32 -2.27
N VAL A 57 -1.53 3.40 -1.15
CA VAL A 57 -0.70 4.55 -0.77
C VAL A 57 0.38 4.90 -1.79
N CYS A 58 0.70 3.98 -2.68
CA CYS A 58 1.92 3.99 -3.47
C CYS A 58 1.80 3.25 -4.81
N ASP A 59 0.61 2.72 -5.10
CA ASP A 59 0.23 2.13 -6.36
C ASP A 59 0.01 3.23 -7.39
N ASN A 60 0.71 3.16 -8.52
CA ASN A 60 0.56 4.12 -9.62
C ASN A 60 -0.73 3.89 -10.44
N CYS A 61 -1.49 2.83 -10.14
CA CYS A 61 -2.82 2.54 -10.67
C CYS A 61 -3.75 1.85 -9.63
N PRO A 62 -4.21 2.55 -8.55
CA PRO A 62 -4.92 1.97 -7.39
C PRO A 62 -6.23 1.20 -7.65
N ASN A 63 -6.67 1.07 -8.88
CA ASN A 63 -7.91 0.39 -9.24
C ASN A 63 -7.72 -0.53 -10.47
N VAL A 64 -6.48 -0.76 -10.92
CA VAL A 64 -6.17 -1.51 -12.13
C VAL A 64 -4.94 -2.37 -11.90
N TYR A 65 -5.17 -3.66 -11.61
CA TYR A 65 -4.14 -4.66 -11.32
C TYR A 65 -2.87 -4.51 -12.18
N ASN A 66 -1.74 -4.16 -11.55
CA ASN A 66 -0.45 -3.94 -12.22
C ASN A 66 0.75 -4.13 -11.27
N PRO A 67 1.05 -5.39 -10.87
CA PRO A 67 2.08 -5.68 -9.86
C PRO A 67 3.51 -5.32 -10.28
N ASP A 68 3.74 -5.02 -11.56
CA ASP A 68 5.02 -4.56 -12.09
C ASP A 68 5.21 -3.04 -11.99
N GLN A 69 4.15 -2.29 -11.66
CA GLN A 69 4.15 -0.84 -11.44
C GLN A 69 4.86 -0.06 -12.57
N MET A 70 4.72 -0.54 -13.81
CA MET A 70 5.38 0.05 -14.96
C MET A 70 4.83 1.46 -15.25
N ASP A 71 5.72 2.45 -15.33
CA ASP A 71 5.43 3.82 -15.75
C ASP A 71 6.57 4.26 -16.68
N MET A 72 6.35 4.14 -18.00
CA MET A 72 7.41 4.37 -18.98
C MET A 72 7.79 5.85 -19.08
N ASN A 73 6.85 6.75 -18.82
CA ASN A 73 7.05 8.19 -19.00
C ASN A 73 7.35 8.92 -17.67
N GLN A 74 7.32 8.19 -16.54
CA GLN A 74 7.65 8.65 -15.20
C GLN A 74 6.78 9.83 -14.73
N ASN A 75 5.50 9.84 -15.13
CA ASN A 75 4.55 10.88 -14.72
C ASN A 75 3.80 10.54 -13.42
N GLY A 76 4.02 9.35 -12.85
CA GLY A 76 3.36 8.86 -11.65
C GLY A 76 2.02 8.15 -11.89
N VAL A 77 1.61 8.00 -13.16
CA VAL A 77 0.45 7.20 -13.59
C VAL A 77 0.98 5.96 -14.30
N GLY A 78 0.63 4.78 -13.81
CA GLY A 78 1.11 3.54 -14.43
C GLY A 78 0.58 3.36 -15.85
N ASP A 79 1.37 2.70 -16.69
CA ASP A 79 1.02 2.35 -18.08
C ASP A 79 -0.31 1.57 -18.15
N ALA A 80 -0.67 0.85 -17.09
CA ALA A 80 -1.90 0.05 -16.99
C ALA A 80 -3.18 0.89 -16.93
N CYS A 81 -3.14 2.04 -16.27
CA CYS A 81 -4.28 2.96 -16.11
C CYS A 81 -4.10 4.26 -16.92
N GLU A 82 -2.96 4.45 -17.57
CA GLU A 82 -2.75 5.55 -18.49
C GLU A 82 -3.59 5.36 -19.76
N VAL A 83 -4.70 6.10 -19.83
CA VAL A 83 -5.43 6.25 -21.08
C VAL A 83 -4.61 7.17 -21.99
N LYS A 84 -3.94 6.59 -22.98
CA LYS A 84 -3.46 7.36 -24.13
C LYS A 84 -4.68 7.96 -24.79
N ASP A 85 -4.92 9.22 -24.47
CA ASP A 85 -6.05 10.01 -24.95
C ASP A 85 -5.92 10.20 -26.47
N ALA A 86 -6.18 9.14 -27.24
CA ALA A 86 -6.27 9.15 -28.70
C ALA A 86 -7.45 10.00 -29.21
N LEU A 87 -8.16 10.69 -28.31
CA LEU A 87 -9.30 11.55 -28.59
C LEU A 87 -9.02 13.05 -28.38
N VAL A 88 -7.91 13.45 -27.75
CA VAL A 88 -7.59 14.88 -27.57
C VAL A 88 -7.08 15.51 -28.88
N GLU A 89 -6.31 14.77 -29.68
CA GLU A 89 -5.82 15.27 -30.99
C GLU A 89 -6.94 15.44 -32.04
N LYS A 90 -8.07 14.72 -31.90
CA LYS A 90 -9.22 14.87 -32.82
C LYS A 90 -10.15 16.03 -32.49
N ARG A 91 -10.01 16.68 -31.33
CA ARG A 91 -10.81 17.87 -30.96
C ARG A 91 -10.16 19.20 -31.33
N LEU A 92 -8.88 19.21 -31.70
CA LEU A 92 -8.21 20.38 -32.26
C LEU A 92 -8.34 20.48 -33.79
N SER A 93 -8.73 19.40 -34.49
CA SER A 93 -8.91 19.40 -35.95
C SER A 93 -10.29 19.88 -36.44
N PHE A 94 -11.22 20.26 -35.56
CA PHE A 94 -12.56 20.74 -35.93
C PHE A 94 -12.81 22.23 -35.61
N ARG A 95 -11.75 22.98 -35.34
CA ARG A 95 -11.79 24.44 -35.34
C ARG A 95 -11.31 24.97 -36.70
N ILE A 96 -12.09 24.71 -37.74
CA ILE A 96 -12.13 25.54 -38.96
C ILE A 96 -13.44 26.32 -38.91
#